data_AF-A0A953RIJ5-F1
#
_entry.id   AF-A0A953RIJ5-F1
#
_cell.length_a   1.000
_cell.length_b   1.000
_cell.length_c   1.000
_cell.angle_alpha   90.00
_cell.angle_beta   90.00
_cell.angle_gamma   90.00
#
_symmetry.space_group_name_H-M   'P 1'
#
loop_
_entity.id
_entity.type
_entity.pdbx_description
1 polymer ?
#
loop_
_entity_poly.entity_id
_entity_poly.type
_entity_poly.pdbx_seq_one_letter_code
_entity_poly.pdbx_strand_id
1 'polypeptide(L)'
;MPQPNPTFLESLASRYNFDDSLDWRPLIRHFELGQGFAFLVLLVPNDDWAEVCREALDSFLRTRGEHIMQIPITAPADLQNLAGTLLDMEAETGVGAIWVARAVPDALPDYQMWFKAWRQGVAWLNQ
;
A
#
# COMPACT_ATOMS: atom_id res chain seq x y z
N MET A 1 34.53 -11.20 9.06
CA MET A 1 33.08 -11.34 9.36
C MET A 1 32.34 -11.23 8.04
N PRO A 2 31.52 -12.21 7.63
CA PRO A 2 30.68 -12.03 6.45
C PRO A 2 29.64 -10.94 6.77
N GLN A 3 29.54 -9.95 5.89
CA GLN A 3 28.50 -8.93 5.96
C GLN A 3 27.12 -9.63 5.83
N PRO A 4 26.09 -9.23 6.59
CA PRO A 4 24.75 -9.75 6.37
C PRO A 4 24.34 -9.40 4.94
N ASN A 5 23.86 -10.40 4.19
CA ASN A 5 23.29 -10.14 2.87
C ASN A 5 22.10 -9.20 3.06
N PRO A 6 22.05 -8.05 2.34
CA PRO A 6 20.87 -7.22 2.37
C PRO A 6 19.67 -8.06 1.96
N THR A 7 18.57 -7.92 2.68
CA THR A 7 17.30 -8.51 2.28
C THR A 7 16.97 -8.05 0.85
N PHE A 8 16.23 -8.87 0.10
CA PHE A 8 15.80 -8.52 -1.26
C PHE A 8 15.19 -7.11 -1.34
N LEU A 9 14.50 -6.72 -0.27
CA LEU A 9 13.87 -5.42 -0.07
C LEU A 9 14.86 -4.29 0.15
N GLU A 10 15.88 -4.47 1.01
CA GLU A 10 16.97 -3.50 1.15
C GLU A 10 17.71 -3.32 -0.17
N SER A 11 17.89 -4.40 -0.94
CA SER A 11 18.53 -4.35 -2.25
C SER A 11 17.67 -3.63 -3.30
N LEU A 12 16.34 -3.70 -3.22
CA LEU A 12 15.42 -2.94 -4.07
C LEU A 12 15.30 -1.48 -3.62
N ALA A 13 15.11 -1.23 -2.33
CA ALA A 13 15.02 0.11 -1.75
C ALA A 13 16.29 0.93 -2.02
N SER A 14 17.47 0.30 -1.92
CA SER A 14 18.75 0.91 -2.26
C SER A 14 18.91 1.16 -3.76
N ARG A 15 18.50 0.21 -4.63
CA ARG A 15 18.54 0.39 -6.09
C ARG A 15 17.69 1.55 -6.58
N TYR A 16 16.60 1.85 -5.88
CA TYR A 16 15.66 2.89 -6.25
C TYR A 16 15.69 4.13 -5.36
N ASN A 17 16.64 4.18 -4.42
CA ASN A 17 16.89 5.29 -3.53
C ASN A 17 15.60 5.81 -2.88
N PHE A 18 14.80 4.90 -2.29
CA PHE A 18 13.49 5.22 -1.69
C PHE A 18 13.57 6.38 -0.69
N ASP A 19 14.66 6.46 0.07
CA ASP A 19 14.92 7.54 1.02
C ASP A 19 15.04 8.92 0.35
N ASP A 20 15.41 8.98 -0.93
CA ASP A 20 15.47 10.20 -1.77
C ASP A 20 14.31 10.33 -2.76
N SER A 21 13.39 9.36 -2.78
CA SER A 21 12.23 9.40 -3.68
C SER A 21 11.35 10.60 -3.35
N LEU A 22 11.16 11.46 -4.36
CA LEU A 22 10.32 12.66 -4.28
C LEU A 22 8.86 12.32 -3.96
N ASP A 23 8.41 11.11 -4.27
CA ASP A 23 7.04 10.65 -4.06
C ASP A 23 6.88 9.91 -2.73
N TRP A 24 7.94 9.27 -2.23
CA TRP A 24 7.89 8.50 -0.97
C TRP A 24 7.98 9.39 0.27
N ARG A 25 8.84 10.42 0.25
CA ARG A 25 8.98 11.34 1.40
C ARG A 25 7.66 12.03 1.82
N PRO A 26 6.84 12.55 0.89
CA PRO A 26 5.54 13.11 1.24
C PRO A 26 4.61 12.11 1.90
N LEU A 27 4.61 10.85 1.43
CA LEU A 27 3.81 9.78 2.04
C LEU A 27 4.22 9.55 3.49
N ILE A 28 5.52 9.36 3.75
CA ILE A 28 6.01 9.15 5.12
C ILE A 28 5.68 10.34 6.03
N ARG A 29 5.86 11.58 5.53
CA ARG A 29 5.50 12.79 6.28
C ARG A 29 4.03 12.82 6.70
N HIS A 30 3.11 12.27 5.90
CA HIS A 30 1.71 12.18 6.31
C HIS A 30 1.52 11.28 7.53
N PHE A 31 2.22 10.15 7.59
CA PHE A 31 2.18 9.28 8.76
C PHE A 31 2.91 9.89 9.98
N GLU A 32 3.93 10.72 9.76
CA GLU A 32 4.64 11.43 10.83
C GLU A 32 3.77 12.47 11.55
N LEU A 33 2.90 13.17 10.81
CA LEU A 33 2.03 14.21 11.35
C LEU A 33 1.01 13.67 12.38
N GLY A 34 0.69 12.37 12.31
CA GLY A 34 0.03 11.62 13.39
C GLY A 34 -1.36 12.09 13.80
N GLN A 35 -2.01 12.95 13.00
CA GLN A 35 -3.36 13.45 13.26
C GLN A 35 -4.25 13.33 12.03
N GLY A 36 -5.44 12.77 12.25
CA GLY A 36 -6.49 12.65 11.23
C GLY A 36 -6.44 11.33 10.45
N PHE A 37 -7.27 11.28 9.42
CA PHE A 37 -7.36 10.17 8.48
C PHE A 37 -6.88 10.66 7.10
N ALA A 38 -6.08 9.84 6.43
CA ALA A 38 -5.65 10.11 5.05
C ALA A 38 -5.95 8.90 4.18
N PHE A 39 -6.55 9.15 3.01
CA PHE A 39 -6.67 8.17 1.94
C PHE A 39 -5.60 8.43 0.89
N LEU A 40 -4.71 7.46 0.69
CA LEU A 40 -3.54 7.60 -0.18
C LEU A 40 -3.61 6.56 -1.29
N VAL A 41 -3.39 7.01 -2.53
CA VAL A 41 -3.33 6.13 -3.71
C VAL A 41 -1.91 6.14 -4.23
N LEU A 42 -1.30 4.96 -4.27
CA LEU A 42 0.03 4.75 -4.82
C LEU A 42 -0.06 4.11 -6.19
N LEU A 43 0.52 4.75 -7.20
CA LEU A 43 0.66 4.19 -8.54
C LEU A 43 2.01 3.49 -8.63
N VAL A 44 1.98 2.18 -8.81
CA VAL A 44 3.18 1.34 -8.91
C VAL A 44 3.13 0.47 -10.16
N PRO A 45 4.29 0.04 -10.71
CA PRO A 45 4.33 -0.70 -11.97
C PRO A 45 3.61 -2.06 -11.93
N ASN A 46 3.66 -2.78 -10.81
CA ASN A 46 3.08 -4.11 -10.63
C ASN A 46 2.94 -4.48 -9.13
N ASP A 47 2.40 -5.66 -8.86
CA ASP A 47 2.20 -6.18 -7.49
C ASP A 47 3.50 -6.31 -6.68
N ASP A 48 4.63 -6.70 -7.29
CA ASP A 48 5.92 -6.79 -6.58
C ASP A 48 6.33 -5.44 -6.00
N TRP A 49 6.08 -4.36 -6.75
CA TRP A 49 6.33 -3.00 -6.29
C TRP A 49 5.36 -2.55 -5.20
N ALA A 50 4.10 -2.97 -5.28
CA ALA A 50 3.14 -2.71 -4.21
C ALA A 50 3.60 -3.35 -2.90
N GLU A 51 4.16 -4.56 -2.97
CA GLU A 51 4.67 -5.29 -1.81
C GLU A 51 5.90 -4.62 -1.19
N VAL A 52 6.85 -4.17 -2.02
CA VAL A 52 8.01 -3.38 -1.54
C VAL A 52 7.57 -2.12 -0.79
N CYS A 53 6.60 -1.38 -1.35
CA CYS A 53 6.05 -0.20 -0.68
C CYS A 53 5.37 -0.57 0.64
N ARG A 54 4.61 -1.66 0.67
CA ARG A 54 3.93 -2.15 1.88
C ARG A 54 4.94 -2.46 2.98
N GLU A 55 6.01 -3.19 2.67
CA GLU A 55 7.02 -3.59 3.65
C GLU A 55 7.84 -2.41 4.15
N ALA A 56 8.13 -1.44 3.28
CA ALA A 56 8.78 -0.19 3.68
C ALA A 56 7.90 0.61 4.65
N LEU A 57 6.59 0.72 4.36
CA LEU A 57 5.65 1.39 5.26
C LEU A 57 5.47 0.60 6.58
N ASP A 58 5.35 -0.72 6.54
CA ASP A 58 5.23 -1.55 7.75
C ASP A 58 6.46 -1.42 8.64
N SER A 59 7.65 -1.39 8.04
CA SER A 59 8.91 -1.15 8.79
C SER A 59 8.90 0.21 9.48
N PHE A 60 8.44 1.26 8.79
CA PHE A 60 8.28 2.59 9.39
C PHE A 60 7.28 2.58 10.55
N LEU A 61 6.09 2.00 10.37
CA LEU A 61 5.04 1.93 11.40
C LEU A 61 5.49 1.14 12.63
N ARG A 62 6.24 0.05 12.44
CA ARG A 62 6.80 -0.74 13.55
C ARG A 62 7.72 0.06 14.46
N THR A 63 8.45 1.05 13.93
CA THR A 63 9.27 1.95 14.78
C THR A 63 8.43 2.78 15.75
N ARG A 64 7.13 2.91 15.49
CA ARG A 64 6.14 3.63 16.29
C ARG A 64 5.26 2.70 17.13
N GLY A 65 5.50 1.38 17.08
CA GLY A 65 4.65 0.37 17.72
C GLY A 65 3.33 0.12 16.98
N GLU A 66 3.24 0.55 15.73
CA GLU A 66 2.07 0.37 14.86
C GLU A 66 2.33 -0.74 13.82
N HIS A 67 1.29 -1.23 13.15
CA HIS A 67 1.40 -2.21 12.08
C HIS A 67 0.40 -1.98 10.95
N ILE A 68 0.66 -2.59 9.79
CA ILE A 68 -0.28 -2.60 8.67
C ILE A 68 -1.32 -3.71 8.84
N MET A 69 -2.59 -3.35 8.69
CA MET A 69 -3.68 -4.31 8.47
C MET A 69 -3.96 -4.42 6.97
N GLN A 70 -3.95 -5.64 6.41
CA GLN A 70 -4.14 -5.86 4.97
C GLN A 70 -5.56 -6.34 4.66
N ILE A 71 -6.15 -5.79 3.59
CA ILE A 71 -7.36 -6.34 2.98
C ILE A 71 -6.96 -7.07 1.70
N PRO A 72 -7.12 -8.40 1.63
CA PRO A 72 -6.72 -9.17 0.47
C PRO A 72 -7.62 -8.83 -0.73
N ILE A 73 -7.01 -8.53 -1.87
CA ILE A 73 -7.68 -8.34 -3.16
C ILE A 73 -7.20 -9.42 -4.12
N THR A 74 -8.07 -10.38 -4.39
CA THR A 74 -7.80 -11.53 -5.26
C THR A 74 -8.51 -11.43 -6.59
N ALA A 75 -9.65 -10.73 -6.62
CA ALA A 75 -10.48 -10.54 -7.79
C ALA A 75 -11.00 -9.09 -7.90
N PRO A 76 -11.33 -8.61 -9.10
CA PRO A 76 -11.92 -7.29 -9.30
C PRO A 76 -13.23 -7.07 -8.52
N ALA A 77 -13.96 -8.15 -8.19
CA ALA A 77 -15.18 -8.10 -7.39
C ALA A 77 -14.91 -7.66 -5.94
N ASP A 78 -13.73 -7.97 -5.39
CA ASP A 78 -13.35 -7.60 -4.02
C ASP A 78 -13.32 -6.06 -3.87
N LEU A 79 -12.93 -5.36 -4.93
CA LEU A 79 -12.92 -3.89 -4.97
C LEU A 79 -14.33 -3.27 -5.00
N GLN A 80 -15.34 -3.99 -5.52
CA GLN A 80 -16.71 -3.48 -5.57
C GLN A 80 -17.33 -3.35 -4.18
N ASN A 81 -16.95 -4.26 -3.27
CA ASN A 81 -17.44 -4.30 -1.90
C ASN A 81 -16.49 -3.62 -0.90
N LEU A 82 -15.39 -3.03 -1.38
CA LEU A 82 -14.34 -2.47 -0.52
C LEU A 82 -14.87 -1.46 0.50
N ALA A 83 -15.78 -0.58 0.09
CA ALA A 83 -16.40 0.40 0.99
C ALA A 83 -17.17 -0.28 2.14
N GLY A 84 -17.97 -1.31 1.82
CA GLY A 84 -18.69 -2.09 2.82
C GLY A 84 -17.73 -2.83 3.75
N THR A 85 -16.68 -3.46 3.21
CA THR A 85 -15.64 -4.10 4.00
C THR A 85 -14.97 -3.12 4.97
N LEU A 86 -14.63 -1.91 4.52
CA LEU A 86 -14.01 -0.90 5.39
C LEU A 86 -14.96 -0.36 6.46
N LEU A 87 -16.25 -0.24 6.17
CA LEU A 87 -17.27 0.21 7.13
C LEU A 87 -17.55 -0.83 8.22
N ASP A 88 -17.57 -2.11 7.86
CA ASP A 88 -17.86 -3.21 8.79
C ASP A 88 -16.61 -3.66 9.58
N MET A 89 -15.43 -3.17 9.22
CA MET A 89 -14.18 -3.58 9.82
C MET A 89 -13.87 -2.79 11.08
N GLU A 90 -13.66 -3.51 12.18
CA GLU A 90 -13.07 -2.95 13.39
C GLU A 90 -11.54 -3.00 13.24
N ALA A 91 -10.88 -1.84 13.25
CA ALA A 91 -9.43 -1.79 13.22
C ALA A 91 -8.86 -2.35 14.54
N GLU A 92 -7.94 -3.31 14.42
CA GLU A 92 -7.25 -3.88 15.58
C GLU A 92 -6.47 -2.78 16.32
N THR A 93 -6.25 -2.99 17.63
CA THR A 93 -5.45 -2.03 18.41
C THR A 93 -4.02 -2.00 17.87
N GLY A 94 -3.51 -0.80 17.58
CA GLY A 94 -2.16 -0.61 17.04
C GLY A 94 -2.06 -0.68 15.51
N VAL A 95 -3.18 -0.72 14.79
CA VAL A 95 -3.17 -0.54 13.34
C VAL A 95 -2.86 0.92 13.00
N GLY A 96 -1.75 1.14 12.29
CA GLY A 96 -1.33 2.47 11.80
C GLY A 96 -1.79 2.75 10.37
N ALA A 97 -2.05 1.71 9.58
CA ALA A 97 -2.55 1.83 8.22
C ALA A 97 -3.36 0.60 7.80
N ILE A 98 -4.38 0.82 6.98
CA ILE A 98 -5.06 -0.22 6.22
C ILE A 98 -4.48 -0.23 4.81
N TRP A 99 -4.05 -1.40 4.34
CA TRP A 99 -3.41 -1.57 3.04
C TRP A 99 -4.26 -2.43 2.12
N VAL A 100 -4.51 -1.93 0.92
CA VAL A 100 -5.28 -2.59 -0.13
C VAL A 100 -4.45 -2.48 -1.41
N ALA A 101 -4.05 -3.62 -1.99
CA ALA A 101 -3.17 -3.61 -3.14
C ALA A 101 -3.59 -4.59 -4.23
N ARG A 102 -3.56 -4.06 -5.46
CA ARG A 102 -3.52 -4.82 -6.70
C ARG A 102 -3.02 -3.90 -7.80
N ALA A 103 -1.84 -4.19 -8.35
CA ALA A 103 -1.21 -3.43 -9.41
C ALA A 103 -0.95 -4.33 -10.62
N VAL A 104 -1.72 -4.08 -11.68
CA VAL A 104 -1.63 -4.80 -12.95
C VAL A 104 -0.99 -3.87 -13.98
N PRO A 105 0.12 -4.28 -14.63
CA PRO A 105 0.72 -3.51 -15.72
C PRO A 105 -0.26 -3.28 -16.87
N ASP A 106 -0.18 -2.12 -17.50
CA ASP A 106 -1.02 -1.74 -18.66
C ASP A 106 -0.83 -2.65 -19.89
N ALA A 107 0.35 -3.25 -20.02
CA ALA A 107 0.68 -4.22 -21.05
C ALA A 107 -0.05 -5.56 -20.89
N LEU A 108 -0.66 -5.86 -19.74
CA LEU A 108 -1.36 -7.12 -19.51
C LEU A 108 -2.84 -7.08 -19.94
N PRO A 109 -3.41 -8.19 -20.43
CA PRO A 109 -4.78 -8.23 -20.97
C PRO A 109 -5.87 -7.86 -19.94
N ASP A 110 -5.63 -8.11 -18.66
CA ASP A 110 -6.57 -7.88 -17.56
C ASP A 110 -6.51 -6.44 -17.02
N TYR A 111 -5.60 -5.60 -17.50
CA TYR A 111 -5.44 -4.22 -17.03
C TYR A 111 -6.77 -3.43 -17.03
N GLN A 112 -7.49 -3.44 -18.15
CA GLN A 112 -8.73 -2.66 -18.29
C GLN A 112 -9.81 -3.10 -17.28
N MET A 113 -9.84 -4.39 -16.95
CA MET A 113 -10.75 -4.94 -15.95
C MET A 113 -10.41 -4.40 -14.55
N TRP A 114 -9.14 -4.48 -14.17
CA TRP A 114 -8.65 -3.98 -12.87
C TRP A 114 -8.74 -2.47 -12.74
N PHE A 115 -8.40 -1.72 -13.79
CA PHE A 115 -8.52 -0.26 -13.81
C PHE A 115 -9.97 0.19 -13.57
N LYS A 116 -10.93 -0.46 -14.24
CA LYS A 116 -12.36 -0.17 -14.04
C LYS A 116 -12.79 -0.50 -12.61
N ALA A 117 -12.37 -1.64 -12.07
CA ALA A 117 -12.71 -2.05 -10.71
C ALA A 117 -12.16 -1.08 -9.65
N TRP A 118 -10.92 -0.64 -9.78
CA TRP A 118 -10.34 0.40 -8.92
C TRP A 118 -11.11 1.72 -9.00
N ARG A 119 -11.42 2.19 -10.21
CA ARG A 119 -12.21 3.41 -10.40
C ARG A 119 -13.58 3.33 -9.73
N GLN A 120 -14.22 2.17 -9.78
CA GLN A 120 -15.52 1.97 -9.13
C GLN A 120 -15.36 1.90 -7.61
N GLY A 121 -14.50 1.01 -7.10
CA GLY A 121 -14.31 0.79 -5.67
C GLY A 121 -13.91 2.06 -4.91
N VAL A 122 -12.98 2.84 -5.45
CA VAL A 122 -12.51 4.09 -4.81
C VAL A 122 -13.55 5.21 -4.90
N ALA A 123 -14.39 5.24 -5.95
CA ALA A 123 -15.45 6.25 -6.05
C ALA A 123 -16.46 6.14 -4.90
N TRP A 124 -16.71 4.93 -4.38
CA TRP A 124 -17.61 4.70 -3.24
C TRP A 124 -17.02 5.12 -1.90
N LEU A 125 -15.70 5.28 -1.78
CA LEU A 125 -15.06 5.71 -0.52
C LEU A 125 -15.28 7.20 -0.19
N ASN A 126 -15.76 7.97 -1.17
CA ASN A 126 -15.99 9.41 -1.04
C ASN A 126 -17.49 9.80 -1.00
N GLN A 127 -18.40 8.82 -0.88
CA GLN A 127 -19.85 9.04 -0.82
C GLN A 127 -20.39 8.74 0.57
#